data_AF-A0A8S9QN91-F1
#
_entry.id   AF-A0A8S9QN91-F1
#
_cell.length_a   1.000
_cell.length_b   1.000
_cell.length_c   1.000
_cell.angle_alpha   90.00
_cell.angle_beta   90.00
_cell.angle_gamma   90.00
#
_symmetry.space_group_name_H-M   'P 1'
#
loop_
_entity.id
_entity.type
_entity.pdbx_description
1 polymer ?
#
loop_
_entity_poly.entity_id
_entity_poly.type
_entity_poly.pdbx_seq_one_letter_code
_entity_poly.pdbx_strand_id
1 'polypeptide(L)'
;MCFLDHIFSRQWRASYPDFKSDKGESNGLGRRLPCGAWNYHAGEIPSFCQSKKVWGVDVDDIYAPVNFKNQHWFAIWISIPKRHIVIWDSIIKHIGPEELDEVMEPFVTMVPYLLVECAVSDEQKYIECHTLGMKFPKAFCTRNGKTIREKMAVDIFQELLICHEWENQDNDENLRTLGYVNRVRIG
;
A
#
# COMPACT_ATOMS: atom_id res chain seq x y z
N MET A 1 -8.28 -10.17 -2.77
CA MET A 1 -6.90 -10.38 -3.26
C MET A 1 -6.73 -9.82 -4.67
N CYS A 2 -5.54 -9.31 -4.99
CA CYS A 2 -5.13 -8.76 -6.29
C CYS A 2 -3.72 -9.26 -6.64
N PHE A 3 -3.50 -9.58 -7.92
CA PHE A 3 -2.18 -9.94 -8.45
C PHE A 3 -1.74 -8.86 -9.42
N LEU A 4 -0.55 -8.30 -9.17
CA LEU A 4 0.10 -7.31 -10.00
C LEU A 4 1.22 -7.95 -10.80
N ASP A 5 1.56 -7.31 -11.91
CA ASP A 5 2.67 -7.73 -12.74
C ASP A 5 3.99 -7.10 -12.27
N HIS A 6 5.08 -7.44 -12.95
CA HIS A 6 6.40 -6.89 -12.69
C HIS A 6 6.56 -5.41 -13.10
N ILE A 7 5.61 -4.86 -13.86
CA ILE A 7 5.64 -3.44 -14.26
C ILE A 7 5.37 -2.57 -13.04
N PHE A 8 4.43 -2.98 -12.19
CA PHE A 8 4.19 -2.36 -10.89
C PHE A 8 5.50 -2.24 -10.09
N SER A 9 6.17 -3.36 -9.82
CA SER A 9 7.36 -3.36 -8.96
C SER A 9 8.55 -2.61 -9.57
N ARG A 10 8.65 -2.57 -10.90
CA ARG A 10 9.69 -1.80 -11.59
C ARG A 10 9.42 -0.29 -11.56
N GLN A 11 8.18 0.13 -11.86
CA GLN A 11 7.80 1.54 -11.90
C GLN A 11 7.88 2.19 -10.52
N TRP A 12 7.43 1.50 -9.48
CA TRP A 12 7.44 2.01 -8.11
C TRP A 12 8.86 2.26 -7.61
N ARG A 13 9.78 1.30 -7.83
CA ARG A 13 11.19 1.48 -7.50
C ARG A 13 11.86 2.59 -8.31
N ALA A 14 11.56 2.68 -9.62
CA ALA A 14 12.15 3.68 -10.49
C ALA A 14 11.71 5.11 -10.16
N SER A 15 10.49 5.30 -9.64
CA SER A 15 9.94 6.61 -9.28
C SER A 15 10.21 7.01 -7.83
N TYR A 16 10.78 6.12 -7.02
CA TYR A 16 11.03 6.41 -5.62
C TYR A 16 12.00 7.58 -5.35
N PRO A 17 13.10 7.75 -6.11
CA PRO A 17 13.98 8.91 -5.93
C PRO A 17 13.24 10.24 -6.13
N ASP A 18 12.38 10.30 -7.14
CA ASP A 18 11.55 11.49 -7.41
C ASP A 18 10.59 11.73 -6.24
N PHE A 19 9.91 10.68 -5.76
CA PHE A 19 9.01 10.75 -4.61
C PHE A 19 9.71 11.22 -3.32
N LYS A 20 10.96 10.79 -3.06
CA LYS A 20 11.75 11.27 -1.91
C LYS A 20 12.13 12.74 -2.03
N SER A 21 12.46 13.18 -3.25
CA SER A 21 12.90 14.55 -3.51
C SER A 21 11.76 15.56 -3.48
N ASP A 22 10.52 15.09 -3.65
CA ASP A 22 9.33 15.91 -3.61
C ASP A 22 9.01 16.36 -2.18
N LYS A 23 8.86 17.67 -2.02
CA LYS A 23 8.54 18.28 -0.72
C LYS A 23 7.09 18.04 -0.32
N GLY A 24 6.21 17.75 -1.29
CA GLY A 24 4.77 17.69 -1.07
C GLY A 24 4.18 19.04 -0.65
N GLU A 25 2.96 18.98 -0.16
CA GLU A 25 2.18 20.08 0.40
C GLU A 25 2.43 20.24 1.91
N SER A 26 1.95 21.35 2.48
CA SER A 26 2.16 21.71 3.89
C SER A 26 1.55 20.74 4.90
N ASN A 27 0.64 19.87 4.47
CA ASN A 27 0.00 18.82 5.27
C ASN A 27 0.78 17.49 5.25
N GLY A 28 1.93 17.41 4.59
CA GLY A 28 2.72 16.18 4.42
C GLY A 28 2.24 15.26 3.29
N LEU A 29 1.18 15.65 2.59
CA LEU A 29 0.61 14.98 1.41
C LEU A 29 1.04 15.69 0.11
N GLY A 30 0.43 15.40 -1.04
CA GLY A 30 0.68 16.05 -2.32
C GLY A 30 2.00 15.70 -3.04
N ARG A 31 2.78 14.74 -2.52
CA ARG A 31 3.98 14.23 -3.21
C ARG A 31 3.60 13.47 -4.47
N ARG A 32 4.43 13.60 -5.50
CA ARG A 32 4.26 12.93 -6.79
C ARG A 32 4.46 11.42 -6.67
N LEU A 33 3.36 10.69 -6.80
CA LEU A 33 3.34 9.24 -6.89
C LEU A 33 3.67 8.74 -8.33
N PRO A 34 4.00 7.43 -8.48
CA PRO A 34 4.26 6.82 -9.78
C PRO A 34 3.07 7.02 -10.70
N CYS A 35 3.35 7.23 -11.99
CA CYS A 35 2.30 7.25 -13.01
C CYS A 35 1.46 5.96 -12.92
N GLY A 36 0.13 6.12 -12.83
CA GLY A 36 -0.80 5.00 -12.71
C GLY A 36 -1.03 4.49 -11.29
N ALA A 37 -0.41 5.07 -10.25
CA ALA A 37 -0.63 4.64 -8.86
C ALA A 37 -2.11 4.62 -8.47
N TRP A 38 -2.85 5.69 -8.75
CA TRP A 38 -4.30 5.76 -8.53
C TRP A 38 -5.08 4.75 -9.38
N ASN A 39 -4.62 4.46 -10.60
CA ASN A 39 -5.28 3.47 -11.45
C ASN A 39 -5.04 2.03 -10.97
N TYR A 40 -3.88 1.74 -10.37
CA TYR A 40 -3.65 0.47 -9.67
C TYR A 40 -4.57 0.36 -8.45
N HIS A 41 -4.62 1.40 -7.62
CA HIS A 41 -5.51 1.48 -6.45
C HIS A 41 -6.97 1.25 -6.83
N ALA A 42 -7.44 1.83 -7.94
CA ALA A 42 -8.81 1.70 -8.43
C ALA A 42 -9.07 0.42 -9.26
N GLY A 43 -8.07 -0.43 -9.47
CA GLY A 43 -8.20 -1.66 -10.24
C GLY A 43 -8.48 -1.43 -11.74
N GLU A 44 -7.96 -0.35 -12.31
CA GLU A 44 -8.13 0.05 -13.72
C GLU A 44 -6.95 -0.34 -14.61
N ILE A 45 -5.82 -0.68 -14.02
CA ILE A 45 -4.64 -1.18 -14.72
C ILE A 45 -4.41 -2.65 -14.34
N PRO A 46 -4.12 -3.52 -15.32
CA PRO A 46 -3.99 -3.20 -16.74
C PRO A 46 -5.35 -3.08 -17.44
N SER A 47 -5.39 -2.26 -18.51
CA SER A 47 -6.64 -1.86 -19.16
C SER A 47 -7.43 -3.00 -19.80
N PHE A 48 -6.76 -4.11 -20.14
CA PHE A 48 -7.39 -5.28 -20.74
C PHE A 48 -8.09 -6.20 -19.73
N CYS A 49 -7.85 -6.04 -18.42
CA CYS A 49 -8.48 -6.83 -17.37
C CYS A 49 -8.77 -6.02 -16.09
N GLN A 50 -9.50 -4.91 -16.26
CA GLN A 50 -9.88 -4.04 -15.14
C GLN A 50 -10.79 -4.79 -14.17
N SER A 51 -10.41 -4.80 -12.89
CA SER A 51 -11.22 -5.38 -11.82
C SER A 51 -12.25 -4.39 -11.29
N LYS A 52 -11.96 -3.08 -11.38
CA LYS A 52 -12.70 -1.99 -10.73
C LYS A 52 -12.87 -2.18 -9.22
N LYS A 53 -11.97 -2.94 -8.60
CA LYS A 53 -11.94 -3.21 -7.17
C LYS A 53 -10.89 -2.32 -6.52
N VAL A 54 -11.31 -1.61 -5.47
CA VAL A 54 -10.48 -0.61 -4.81
C VAL A 54 -9.65 -1.22 -3.68
N TRP A 55 -8.37 -0.88 -3.61
CA TRP A 55 -7.48 -1.34 -2.53
C TRP A 55 -7.93 -0.80 -1.17
N GLY A 56 -7.92 -1.65 -0.14
CA GLY A 56 -8.43 -1.30 1.19
C GLY A 56 -9.96 -1.23 1.31
N VAL A 57 -10.69 -1.41 0.20
CA VAL A 57 -12.16 -1.46 0.17
C VAL A 57 -12.66 -2.83 -0.28
N ASP A 58 -12.23 -3.26 -1.47
CA ASP A 58 -12.58 -4.55 -2.10
C ASP A 58 -11.40 -5.53 -2.14
N VAL A 59 -10.17 -5.02 -1.94
CA VAL A 59 -8.92 -5.78 -2.01
C VAL A 59 -8.11 -5.55 -0.74
N ASP A 60 -7.96 -6.61 0.06
CA ASP A 60 -7.16 -6.59 1.29
C ASP A 60 -5.71 -7.04 1.07
N ASP A 61 -5.48 -7.95 0.13
CA ASP A 61 -4.19 -8.58 -0.12
C ASP A 61 -3.73 -8.34 -1.55
N ILE A 62 -2.51 -7.85 -1.72
CA ILE A 62 -1.87 -7.55 -3.00
C ILE A 62 -0.62 -8.40 -3.13
N TYR A 63 -0.47 -9.07 -4.27
CA TYR A 63 0.69 -9.88 -4.59
C TYR A 63 1.41 -9.29 -5.80
N ALA A 64 2.73 -9.14 -5.75
CA ALA A 64 3.51 -8.65 -6.87
C ALA A 64 4.86 -9.37 -6.99
N PRO A 65 5.32 -9.71 -8.22
CA PRO A 65 6.67 -10.19 -8.42
C PRO A 65 7.66 -9.02 -8.45
N VAL A 66 8.82 -9.20 -7.83
CA VAL A 66 9.93 -8.24 -7.82
C VAL A 66 11.15 -8.88 -8.43
N ASN A 67 11.75 -8.19 -9.40
CA ASN A 67 13.00 -8.59 -10.00
C ASN A 67 14.18 -7.85 -9.34
N PHE A 68 15.09 -8.61 -8.75
CA PHE A 68 16.36 -8.13 -8.24
C PHE A 68 17.46 -8.26 -9.31
N LYS A 69 18.01 -7.10 -9.72
CA LYS A 69 19.17 -6.97 -10.62
C LYS A 69 19.09 -7.78 -11.93
N ASN A 70 17.89 -8.06 -12.45
CA ASN A 70 17.64 -8.93 -13.61
C ASN A 70 18.17 -10.37 -13.46
N GLN A 71 18.43 -10.81 -12.23
CA GLN A 71 19.06 -12.11 -11.94
C GLN A 71 18.15 -12.99 -11.09
N HIS A 72 17.34 -12.40 -10.21
CA HIS A 72 16.55 -13.15 -9.25
C HIS A 72 15.15 -12.57 -9.11
N TRP A 73 14.16 -13.46 -9.00
CA TRP A 73 12.77 -13.10 -8.83
C TRP A 73 12.27 -13.59 -7.47
N PHE A 74 11.65 -12.68 -6.73
CA PHE A 74 10.92 -13.01 -5.50
C PHE A 74 9.52 -12.42 -5.58
N ALA A 75 8.60 -12.90 -4.74
CA ALA A 75 7.26 -12.36 -4.64
C ALA A 75 7.11 -11.56 -3.35
N ILE A 76 6.32 -10.50 -3.40
CA ILE A 76 5.88 -9.76 -2.22
C ILE A 76 4.37 -9.93 -2.06
N TRP A 77 3.94 -10.02 -0.80
CA TRP A 77 2.55 -10.01 -0.40
C TRP A 77 2.34 -8.85 0.57
N ILE A 78 1.56 -7.87 0.14
CA ILE A 78 1.16 -6.72 0.94
C ILE A 78 -0.24 -7.01 1.47
N SER A 79 -0.37 -7.12 2.79
CA SER A 79 -1.65 -7.24 3.46
C SER A 79 -2.00 -5.90 4.09
N ILE A 80 -2.99 -5.22 3.51
CA ILE A 80 -3.45 -3.89 3.95
C ILE A 80 -4.02 -3.95 5.37
N PRO A 81 -4.94 -4.89 5.71
CA PRO A 81 -5.50 -4.93 7.07
C PRO A 81 -4.45 -5.23 8.14
N LYS A 82 -3.44 -6.04 7.81
CA LYS A 82 -2.35 -6.38 8.73
C LYS A 82 -1.23 -5.35 8.74
N ARG A 83 -1.24 -4.40 7.82
CA ARG A 83 -0.14 -3.47 7.57
C ARG A 83 1.21 -4.20 7.51
N HIS A 84 1.27 -5.30 6.76
CA HIS A 84 2.48 -6.11 6.61
C HIS A 84 2.83 -6.34 5.15
N ILE A 85 4.14 -6.29 4.86
CA ILE A 85 4.70 -6.79 3.62
C ILE A 85 5.48 -8.06 3.94
N VAL A 86 5.13 -9.13 3.25
CA VAL A 86 5.71 -10.45 3.38
C VAL A 86 6.49 -10.76 2.11
N ILE A 87 7.75 -11.16 2.26
CA ILE A 87 8.64 -11.46 1.15
C ILE A 87 8.76 -12.98 1.03
N TRP A 88 8.41 -13.49 -0.15
CA TRP A 88 8.55 -14.89 -0.53
C TRP A 88 9.71 -15.02 -1.51
N ASP A 89 10.85 -15.46 -0.96
CA ASP A 89 12.08 -15.67 -1.70
C ASP A 89 12.45 -17.16 -1.68
N SER A 90 12.63 -17.76 -2.86
CA SER A 90 13.08 -19.14 -3.00
C SER A 90 14.59 -19.32 -2.78
N ILE A 91 15.38 -18.24 -2.80
CA ILE A 91 16.85 -18.21 -2.67
C ILE A 91 17.28 -17.11 -1.68
N ILE A 92 16.99 -17.32 -0.40
CA ILE A 92 17.18 -16.32 0.69
C ILE A 92 18.60 -15.76 0.81
N LYS A 93 19.63 -16.53 0.44
CA LYS A 93 21.03 -16.07 0.53
C LYS A 93 21.45 -15.18 -0.64
N HIS A 94 20.61 -15.01 -1.64
CA HIS A 94 20.97 -14.29 -2.86
C HIS A 94 20.91 -12.76 -2.70
N ILE A 95 20.08 -12.27 -1.77
CA ILE A 95 19.93 -10.84 -1.47
C ILE A 95 20.38 -10.61 -0.03
N GLY A 96 21.32 -9.69 0.18
CA GLY A 96 21.71 -9.27 1.53
C GLY A 96 20.58 -8.49 2.22
N PRO A 97 20.53 -8.46 3.57
CA PRO A 97 19.48 -7.74 4.29
C PRO A 97 19.44 -6.24 3.93
N GLU A 98 20.59 -5.57 3.86
CA GLU A 98 20.67 -4.15 3.48
C GLU A 98 20.17 -3.90 2.05
N GLU A 99 20.55 -4.76 1.09
CA GLU A 99 20.07 -4.68 -0.29
C GLU A 99 18.57 -4.95 -0.39
N LEU A 100 18.06 -5.86 0.44
CA LEU A 100 16.64 -6.15 0.51
C LEU A 100 15.86 -4.95 1.05
N ASP A 101 16.36 -4.30 2.10
CA ASP A 101 15.77 -3.10 2.67
C ASP A 101 15.69 -1.97 1.64
N GLU A 102 16.79 -1.73 0.91
CA GLU A 102 16.82 -0.74 -0.19
C GLU A 102 15.78 -1.05 -1.29
N VAL A 103 15.65 -2.32 -1.67
CA VAL A 103 14.69 -2.76 -2.70
C VAL A 103 13.25 -2.63 -2.23
N MET A 104 13.01 -2.81 -0.93
CA MET A 104 11.68 -2.84 -0.32
C MET A 104 11.18 -1.46 0.12
N GLU A 105 12.10 -0.52 0.38
CA GLU A 105 11.82 0.84 0.83
C GLU A 105 10.72 1.55 0.01
N PRO A 106 10.72 1.50 -1.34
CA PRO A 106 9.67 2.11 -2.15
C PRO A 106 8.27 1.60 -1.83
N PHE A 107 8.13 0.28 -1.62
CA PHE A 107 6.82 -0.32 -1.34
C PHE A 107 6.36 0.00 0.08
N VAL A 108 7.29 -0.05 1.04
CA VAL A 108 7.03 0.26 2.44
C VAL A 108 6.57 1.71 2.61
N THR A 109 7.16 2.63 1.85
CA THR A 109 6.84 4.06 1.99
C THR A 109 5.65 4.47 1.12
N MET A 110 5.62 4.09 -0.15
CA MET A 110 4.68 4.67 -1.12
C MET A 110 3.30 4.01 -1.08
N VAL A 111 3.19 2.74 -0.65
CA VAL A 111 1.90 2.03 -0.63
C VAL A 111 1.01 2.59 0.48
N PRO A 112 1.49 2.73 1.74
CA PRO A 112 0.72 3.40 2.78
C PRO A 112 0.40 4.84 2.40
N TYR A 113 1.38 5.58 1.85
CA TYR A 113 1.17 6.95 1.40
C TYR A 113 0.01 7.08 0.40
N LEU A 114 -0.05 6.22 -0.62
CA LEU A 114 -1.15 6.19 -1.58
C LEU A 114 -2.50 5.91 -0.91
N LEU A 115 -2.55 4.98 0.05
CA LEU A 115 -3.78 4.66 0.77
C LEU A 115 -4.26 5.84 1.62
N VAL A 116 -3.35 6.57 2.29
CA VAL A 116 -3.69 7.78 3.06
C VAL A 116 -4.18 8.89 2.13
N GLU A 117 -3.48 9.17 1.03
CA GLU A 117 -3.92 10.15 0.02
C GLU A 117 -5.33 9.87 -0.50
N CYS A 118 -5.61 8.59 -0.82
CA CYS A 118 -6.92 8.19 -1.29
C CYS A 118 -8.01 8.35 -0.22
N ALA A 119 -7.72 8.01 1.04
CA ALA A 119 -8.66 8.19 2.14
C ALA A 119 -8.98 9.67 2.39
N VAL A 120 -7.97 10.55 2.42
CA VAL A 120 -8.15 12.00 2.61
C VAL A 120 -8.93 12.63 1.46
N SER A 121 -8.63 12.24 0.21
CA SER A 121 -9.37 12.71 -0.96
C SER A 121 -10.85 12.32 -0.89
N ASP A 122 -11.14 11.11 -0.43
CA ASP A 122 -12.49 10.58 -0.29
C ASP A 122 -13.28 11.31 0.82
N GLU A 123 -12.63 11.64 1.95
CA GLU A 123 -13.22 12.46 3.01
C GLU A 123 -13.50 13.90 2.55
N GLN A 124 -12.56 14.54 1.85
CA GLN A 124 -12.76 15.89 1.31
C GLN A 124 -13.94 15.93 0.33
N LYS A 125 -14.01 14.97 -0.60
CA LYS A 125 -15.16 14.84 -1.53
C LYS A 125 -16.47 14.62 -0.78
N TYR A 126 -16.43 13.88 0.33
CA TYR A 126 -17.61 13.65 1.16
C TYR A 126 -18.10 14.94 1.83
N ILE A 127 -17.20 15.74 2.40
CA ILE A 127 -17.51 17.04 3.03
C ILE A 127 -18.03 18.03 1.98
N GLU A 128 -17.40 18.07 0.81
CA GLU A 128 -17.81 18.92 -0.31
C GLU A 128 -19.24 18.57 -0.78
N CYS A 129 -19.54 17.28 -0.98
CA CYS A 129 -20.89 16.83 -1.35
C CYS A 129 -21.95 17.23 -0.32
N HIS A 130 -21.64 17.10 0.98
CA HIS A 130 -22.53 17.53 2.07
C HIS A 130 -22.78 19.03 2.04
N THR A 131 -21.72 19.82 1.87
CA THR A 131 -21.79 21.29 1.90
C THR A 131 -22.56 21.83 0.69
N LEU A 132 -22.39 21.20 -0.48
CA LEU A 132 -23.04 21.59 -1.73
C LEU A 132 -24.45 20.99 -1.92
N GLY A 133 -24.93 20.16 -0.98
CA GLY A 133 -26.23 19.49 -1.08
C GLY A 133 -26.33 18.50 -2.25
N MET A 134 -25.19 17.98 -2.73
CA MET A 134 -25.14 17.06 -3.86
C MET A 134 -25.49 15.63 -3.43
N LYS A 135 -26.07 14.84 -4.34
CA LYS A 135 -26.31 13.40 -4.08
C LYS A 135 -24.98 12.65 -4.05
N PHE A 136 -24.75 11.86 -2.99
CA PHE A 136 -23.55 11.03 -2.85
C PHE A 136 -23.38 10.05 -4.03
N PRO A 137 -22.16 9.93 -4.59
CA PRO A 137 -21.87 8.89 -5.57
C PRO A 137 -22.05 7.50 -4.95
N LYS A 138 -22.67 6.58 -5.70
CA LYS A 138 -23.04 5.23 -5.24
C LYS A 138 -21.85 4.37 -4.76
N ALA A 139 -20.62 4.72 -5.17
CA ALA A 139 -19.38 4.08 -4.75
C ALA A 139 -19.06 4.26 -3.24
N PHE A 140 -19.65 5.25 -2.56
CA PHE A 140 -19.38 5.55 -1.14
C PHE A 140 -20.26 4.80 -0.13
N CYS A 141 -21.17 3.93 -0.58
CA CYS A 141 -22.19 3.34 0.30
C CYS A 141 -22.04 1.83 0.47
N THR A 142 -21.38 1.41 1.55
CA THR A 142 -21.65 0.12 2.21
C THR A 142 -21.82 0.33 3.72
N ARG A 143 -23.07 0.16 4.19
CA ARG A 143 -23.62 0.67 5.46
C ARG A 143 -22.98 0.14 6.75
N ASN A 144 -22.22 -0.95 6.72
CA ASN A 144 -21.65 -1.58 7.91
C ASN A 144 -20.12 -1.59 7.96
N GLY A 145 -19.43 -1.27 6.85
CA GLY A 145 -17.97 -1.14 6.81
C GLY A 145 -17.47 0.29 7.04
N LYS A 146 -18.33 1.29 6.79
CA LYS A 146 -18.00 2.71 6.92
C LYS A 146 -17.61 3.09 8.35
N THR A 147 -18.38 2.68 9.35
CA THR A 147 -18.11 3.02 10.76
C THR A 147 -16.87 2.32 11.33
N ILE A 148 -16.57 1.11 10.86
CA ILE A 148 -15.37 0.36 11.27
C ILE A 148 -14.12 0.97 10.62
N ARG A 149 -14.22 1.40 9.36
CA ARG A 149 -13.11 2.02 8.61
C ARG A 149 -12.87 3.48 8.98
N GLU A 150 -13.92 4.25 9.29
CA GLU A 150 -13.80 5.60 9.88
C GLU A 150 -13.12 5.53 11.25
N LYS A 151 -13.46 4.52 12.06
CA LYS A 151 -12.78 4.28 13.34
C LYS A 151 -11.31 3.89 13.13
N MET A 152 -11.02 3.00 12.17
CA MET A 152 -9.63 2.69 11.79
C MET A 152 -8.88 3.90 11.22
N ALA A 153 -9.51 4.77 10.44
CA ALA A 153 -8.88 5.97 9.88
C ALA A 153 -8.55 6.98 10.97
N VAL A 154 -9.44 7.15 11.95
CA VAL A 154 -9.19 7.95 13.16
C VAL A 154 -8.07 7.32 14.00
N ASP A 155 -8.08 6.01 14.19
CA ASP A 155 -7.04 5.29 14.94
C ASP A 155 -5.68 5.40 14.23
N ILE A 156 -5.62 5.28 12.89
CA ILE A 156 -4.41 5.50 12.07
C ILE A 156 -3.93 6.96 12.18
N PHE A 157 -4.83 7.93 12.11
CA PHE A 157 -4.49 9.35 12.24
C PHE A 157 -3.94 9.69 13.64
N GLN A 158 -4.51 9.08 14.68
CA GLN A 158 -4.02 9.20 16.05
C GLN A 158 -2.69 8.47 16.27
N GLU A 159 -2.49 7.30 15.66
CA GLU A 159 -1.21 6.57 15.69
C GLU A 159 -0.11 7.36 14.96
N LEU A 160 -0.36 7.96 13.80
CA LEU A 160 0.64 8.76 13.08
C LEU A 160 1.07 10.04 13.84
N LEU A 161 0.22 10.54 14.74
CA LEU A 161 0.57 11.64 15.67
C LEU A 161 1.36 11.16 16.90
N ILE A 162 1.41 9.85 17.18
CA ILE A 162 2.01 9.27 18.39
C ILE A 162 3.26 8.42 18.08
N CYS A 163 3.40 7.87 16.86
CA CYS A 163 4.44 6.89 16.50
C CYS A 163 5.81 7.49 16.18
N HIS A 164 6.36 8.32 17.07
CA HIS A 164 7.80 8.54 17.11
C HIS A 164 8.56 7.47 17.93
N GLU A 165 7.87 6.44 18.43
CA GLU A 165 8.51 5.34 19.15
C GLU A 165 7.76 4.01 18.92
N TRP A 166 8.52 2.90 19.02
CA TRP A 166 8.14 1.51 19.30
C TRP A 166 8.30 0.45 18.18
N GLU A 167 9.02 -0.60 18.58
CA GLU A 167 9.68 -1.67 17.80
C GLU A 167 8.80 -2.88 17.44
N ASN A 168 9.32 -3.66 16.49
CA ASN A 168 8.81 -4.93 15.96
C ASN A 168 8.59 -6.01 17.03
N GLN A 169 7.33 -6.29 17.38
CA GLN A 169 6.95 -7.55 18.02
C GLN A 169 5.65 -8.05 17.40
N ASP A 170 5.73 -9.06 16.53
CA ASP A 170 4.61 -9.99 16.27
C ASP A 170 5.15 -11.34 15.78
N ASN A 171 5.03 -12.34 16.65
CA ASN A 171 5.52 -13.71 16.48
C ASN A 171 4.33 -14.63 16.23
N ASP A 172 3.93 -14.81 14.97
CA ASP A 172 2.79 -15.65 14.59
C ASP A 172 3.25 -17.09 14.26
N GLU A 173 2.91 -18.03 15.15
CA GLU A 173 3.40 -19.40 15.22
C GLU A 173 2.85 -20.36 14.12
N ASN A 174 2.02 -19.87 13.20
CA ASN A 174 1.23 -20.69 12.27
C ASN A 174 1.78 -20.84 10.83
N LEU A 175 3.03 -20.43 10.55
CA LEU A 175 3.59 -20.44 9.18
C LEU A 175 4.88 -21.26 9.00
N ARG A 176 5.21 -22.14 9.95
CA ARG A 176 6.45 -22.95 9.94
C ARG A 176 6.56 -24.01 8.82
N THR A 177 5.58 -24.12 7.92
CA THR A 177 5.50 -25.23 6.95
C THR A 177 5.63 -24.86 5.47
N LEU A 178 5.80 -23.58 5.11
CA LEU A 178 6.20 -23.19 3.76
C LEU A 178 7.33 -22.16 3.85
N GLY A 179 8.45 -22.46 3.17
CA GLY A 179 9.61 -21.61 2.87
C GLY A 179 9.79 -20.35 3.71
N TYR A 180 10.88 -20.30 4.48
CA TYR A 180 11.30 -19.18 5.33
C TYR A 180 10.91 -17.79 4.78
N VAL A 181 10.18 -17.05 5.60
CA VAL A 181 9.46 -15.82 5.26
C VAL A 181 10.11 -14.63 5.97
N ASN A 182 10.57 -13.62 5.22
CA ASN A 182 10.94 -12.33 5.80
C ASN A 182 9.69 -11.42 5.86
N ARG A 183 9.46 -10.74 6.99
CA ARG A 183 8.35 -9.80 7.17
C ARG A 183 8.89 -8.40 7.46
N VAL A 184 8.29 -7.40 6.82
CA VAL A 184 8.51 -5.98 7.10
C VAL A 184 7.16 -5.34 7.42
N ARG A 185 7.09 -4.58 8.52
CA ARG A 185 5.90 -3.85 8.92
C ARG A 185 5.80 -2.54 8.13
N ILE A 186 4.61 -2.22 7.63
CA ILE A 186 4.30 -0.90 7.06
C ILE A 186 3.60 -0.10 8.15
N GLY A 187 4.15 1.08 8.47
CA GLY A 187 3.61 2.02 9.45
C GLY A 187 2.34 2.68 8.96
#